data_AF-A0A2W4S145-F1
#
_entry.id   AF-A0A2W4S145-F1
#
_cell.length_a   1.000
_cell.length_b   1.000
_cell.length_c   1.000
_cell.angle_alpha   90.00
_cell.angle_beta   90.00
_cell.angle_gamma   90.00
#
_symmetry.space_group_name_H-M   'P 1'
#
loop_
_entity.id
_entity.type
_entity.pdbx_description
1 polymer ?
#
loop_
_entity_poly.entity_id
_entity_poly.type
_entity_poly.pdbx_seq_one_letter_code
_entity_poly.pdbx_strand_id
1 'polypeptide(L)' 'EEIMALFDELHRQGQTIVLVTHEYDIAAHAHRIITLRDGLIEKDVRNGRRASSTSGEPEIHHGGVR' A
#
# COMPACT_ATOMS: atom_id res chain seq x y z
N GLU A 1 8.01 -9.06 3.95
CA GLU A 1 6.68 -8.73 3.40
C GLU A 1 5.69 -8.21 4.45
N GLU A 2 5.71 -8.74 5.68
CA GLU A 2 4.77 -8.38 6.78
C GLU A 2 4.66 -6.88 7.09
N ILE A 3 5.77 -6.13 6.99
CA ILE A 3 5.77 -4.67 7.23
C ILE A 3 5.01 -3.87 6.16
N MET A 4 4.97 -4.36 4.91
CA MET A 4 4.26 -3.66 3.82
C MET A 4 2.75 -3.74 4.02
N ALA A 5 2.25 -4.88 4.50
CA ALA A 5 0.84 -5.04 4.87
C ALA A 5 0.43 -4.09 6.00
N LEU A 6 1.31 -3.86 6.98
CA LEU A 6 1.08 -2.85 8.03
C LEU A 6 1.01 -1.44 7.44
N PHE A 7 1.92 -1.07 6.54
CA PHE A 7 1.90 0.24 5.89
C PHE A 7 0.63 0.45 5.05
N ASP A 8 0.16 -0.59 4.36
CA ASP A 8 -1.10 -0.53 3.62
C ASP A 8 -2.30 -0.26 4.54
N GLU A 9 -2.35 -0.91 5.71
CA GLU A 9 -3.39 -0.67 6.72
C GLU A 9 -3.36 0.77 7.24
N LEU A 10 -2.18 1.24 7.68
CA LEU A 10 -2.02 2.59 8.20
C LEU A 10 -2.36 3.65 7.14
N HIS A 11 -1.99 3.41 5.89
CA HIS A 11 -2.35 4.29 4.79
C HIS A 11 -3.87 4.30 4.54
N ARG A 12 -4.52 3.14 4.63
CA ARG A 12 -5.99 3.00 4.53
C ARG A 12 -6.71 3.71 5.67
N GLN A 13 -6.11 3.80 6.85
CA GLN A 13 -6.61 4.59 7.98
C GLN A 13 -6.42 6.11 7.80
N GLY A 14 -5.86 6.56 6.66
CA GLY A 14 -5.71 7.97 6.31
C GLY A 14 -4.33 8.55 6.60
N GLN A 15 -3.36 7.74 7.03
CA GLN A 15 -2.00 8.22 7.23
C GLN A 15 -1.25 8.35 5.89
N THR A 16 -0.40 9.36 5.76
CA THR A 16 0.51 9.47 4.62
C THR A 16 1.86 8.89 5.00
N ILE A 17 2.35 7.93 4.22
CA ILE A 17 3.61 7.23 4.47
C ILE A 17 4.61 7.60 3.37
N VAL A 18 5.82 7.95 3.77
CA VAL A 18 6.96 8.16 2.87
C VAL A 18 8.07 7.20 3.29
N LEU A 19 8.49 6.34 2.38
CA LEU A 19 9.54 5.35 2.60
C LEU A 19 10.70 5.62 1.64
N VAL A 20 11.92 5.63 2.16
CA VAL A 20 13.16 5.70 1.35
C VAL A 20 13.80 4.33 1.35
N THR A 21 14.02 3.77 0.17
CA THR A 21 14.66 2.47 0.00
C THR A 21 15.54 2.45 -1.25
N HIS A 22 16.57 1.61 -1.24
CA HIS A 22 17.37 1.29 -2.42
C HIS A 22 16.92 -0.02 -3.09
N GLU A 23 15.99 -0.75 -2.48
CA GLU A 23 15.44 -1.99 -3.00
C GLU A 23 14.25 -1.71 -3.93
N TYR A 24 14.35 -2.16 -5.18
CA TYR A 24 13.32 -1.90 -6.19
C TYR A 24 11.98 -2.59 -5.86
N ASP A 25 12.04 -3.82 -5.33
CA ASP A 25 10.84 -4.60 -5.03
C ASP A 25 9.99 -3.91 -3.97
N ILE A 26 10.61 -3.37 -2.92
CA ILE A 26 9.94 -2.56 -1.89
C ILE A 26 9.29 -1.31 -2.48
N ALA A 27 10.01 -0.58 -3.34
CA ALA A 27 9.46 0.60 -4.01
C ALA A 27 8.25 0.25 -4.91
N ALA A 28 8.26 -0.93 -5.54
CA ALA A 28 7.19 -1.40 -6.42
C ALA A 28 5.85 -1.66 -5.71
N HIS A 29 5.84 -1.75 -4.37
CA HIS A 29 4.59 -1.79 -3.60
C HIS A 29 3.97 -0.41 -3.39
N ALA A 30 4.74 0.68 -3.48
CA ALA A 30 4.23 2.02 -3.22
C ALA A 30 3.27 2.52 -4.31
N HIS A 31 2.31 3.36 -3.92
CA HIS A 31 1.39 4.04 -4.84
C HIS A 31 2.07 5.07 -5.74
N ARG A 32 3.20 5.63 -5.30
CA ARG A 32 4.00 6.59 -6.05
C ARG A 32 5.47 6.33 -5.77
N ILE A 33 6.27 6.31 -6.82
CA ILE A 33 7.71 6.10 -6.77
C ILE A 33 8.36 7.37 -7.29
N ILE A 34 9.17 8.01 -6.44
CA ILE A 34 9.98 9.18 -6.81
C ILE A 34 11.44 8.75 -6.75
N THR A 35 12.14 8.85 -7.87
CA THR A 35 13.58 8.58 -7.93
C THR A 35 14.32 9.91 -7.90
N LEU A 36 15.29 10.02 -6.99
CA LEU A 36 16.16 11.19 -6.87
C LEU A 36 17.54 10.87 -7.42
N ARG A 37 18.14 11.82 -8.13
CA ARG A 37 19.55 11.79 -8.55
C ARG A 37 20.13 13.20 -8.40
N ASP A 38 21.28 13.31 -7.74
CA ASP A 38 22.00 14.57 -7.56
C ASP A 38 21.14 15.72 -6.99
N GLY A 39 20.23 15.38 -6.06
CA GLY A 39 19.32 16.34 -5.42
C GLY A 39 18.12 16.76 -6.28
N LEU A 40 17.96 16.19 -7.47
CA LEU A 40 16.86 16.46 -8.39
C LEU A 40 15.94 15.25 -8.52
N ILE A 41 14.67 15.50 -8.87
CA ILE A 41 13.73 14.44 -9.24
C ILE A 41 14.08 13.95 -10.64
N GLU A 42 14.55 12.70 -10.72
CA GLU A 42 14.83 12.03 -11.99
C GLU A 42 13.56 11.40 -12.58
N LYS A 43 12.74 10.76 -11.72
CA LYS A 43 11.49 10.10 -12.13
C LYS A 43 10.41 10.30 -11.07
N ASP A 44 9.17 10.39 -11.53
CA ASP A 44 7.98 10.43 -10.71
C ASP A 44 6.88 9.60 -11.39
N VAL A 45 6.58 8.44 -10.80
CA VAL A 45 5.67 7.46 -11.37
C VAL A 45 4.60 7.11 -10.34
N ARG A 46 3.33 7.25 -10.73
CA ARG A 46 2.21 6.69 -9.96
C ARG A 46 2.00 5.25 -10.37
N ASN A 47 2.08 4.34 -9.41
CA ASN A 47 1.80 2.94 -9.66
C ASN A 47 0.29 2.77 -9.81
N GLY A 48 -0.16 2.40 -11.02
CA GLY A 48 -1.58 2.31 -11.38
C GLY A 48 -2.36 1.18 -10.71
N ARG A 49 -1.78 0.52 -9.70
CA ARG A 49 -2.52 -0.38 -8.82
C ARG A 49 -3.50 0.44 -7.99
N ARG A 50 -4.68 0.71 -8.56
CA ARG A 50 -5.86 1.03 -7.75
C ARG A 50 -6.00 -0.10 -6.74
N ALA A 51 -6.03 0.25 -5.47
CA ALA A 51 -6.46 -0.63 -4.39
C ALA A 51 -7.84 -1.21 -4.73
N SER A 52 -7.85 -2.42 -5.32
CA SER A 52 -9.04 -3.24 -5.46
C SER A 52 -8.88 -4.45 -4.57
N SER A 53 -9.19 -4.25 -3.29
CA SER A 53 -9.66 -5.31 -2.41
C SER A 53 -10.43 -4.66 -1.26
N THR A 54 -11.65 -4.22 -1.57
CA THR A 54 -12.74 -4.31 -0.60
C THR A 54 -12.96 -5.80 -0.35
N SER A 55 -12.19 -6.37 0.57
CA SER A 55 -12.56 -7.62 1.22
C SER A 55 -13.31 -7.20 2.48
N GLY A 56 -14.59 -6.86 2.32
CA GLY A 56 -15.49 -6.95 3.46
C GLY A 56 -15.46 -8.40 3.93
N GLU A 57 -15.22 -8.59 5.22
CA GLU A 57 -15.38 -9.89 5.86
C GLU A 57 -16.78 -10.43 5.53
N PRO A 58 -16.94 -11.70 5.13
CA PRO A 58 -18.27 -12.31 5.22
C PRO A 58 -18.59 -12.47 6.71
N GLU A 59 -19.44 -11.61 7.25
CA GLU A 59 -20.14 -11.88 8.51
C GLU A 59 -20.86 -13.22 8.38
N ILE A 60 -20.32 -14.25 9.02
CA ILE A 60 -20.99 -15.55 9.08
C ILE A 60 -22.14 -15.41 10.08
N HIS A 61 -23.30 -15.00 9.59
CA HIS A 61 -24.56 -15.10 10.32
C HIS A 61 -24.86 -16.57 10.59
N HIS A 62 -24.41 -17.10 11.73
CA HIS A 62 -24.99 -18.31 12.31
C HIS A 62 -26.35 -17.95 12.87
N GLY A 63 -27.33 -17.88 11.97
CA GLY A 63 -28.74 -17.88 12.31
C GLY A 63 -29.05 -19.16 13.09
N GLY A 64 -29.57 -18.97 14.30
CA GLY A 64 -30.03 -20.06 15.13
C GLY A 64 -31.12 -20.87 14.43
N VAL A 65 -31.05 -22.19 14.61
CA VAL A 65 -32.20 -23.07 14.49
C VAL A 65 -32.28 -23.84 15.81
N ARG A 66 -33.30 -23.46 16.58
CA ARG A 66 -34.04 -24.19 17.62
C ARG A 66 -33.41 -25.43 18.21
#